data_AF-A0A3D5SL83-F1
#
_entry.id   AF-A0A3D5SL83-F1
#
_cell.length_a   1.000
_cell.length_b   1.000
_cell.length_c   1.000
_cell.angle_alpha   90.00
_cell.angle_beta   90.00
_cell.angle_gamma   90.00
#
_symmetry.space_group_name_H-M   'P 1'
#
loop_
_entity.id
_entity.type
_entity.pdbx_description
1 polymer ?
#
loop_
_entity_poly.entity_id
_entity_poly.type
_entity_poly.pdbx_seq_one_letter_code
_entity_poly.pdbx_strand_id
1 'polypeptide(L)'
;MPHPPGWLEGHLQIIALSEVELADENSPAVTPETDTQAYAEYPLIILSSDGKKEVARVTADRNGNYRAALPPGDYVLDVHDRARKHARAKPKPFAIVYNQSVRVDMDVDTGVR
;
A
#
# COMPACT_ATOMS: atom_id res chain seq x y z
N MET A 1 -16.08 -17.90 21.87
CA MET A 1 -16.04 -18.19 20.42
C MET A 1 -15.07 -17.20 19.78
N PRO A 2 -14.04 -17.64 19.03
CA PRO A 2 -13.27 -16.72 18.20
C PRO A 2 -14.18 -16.22 17.08
N HIS A 3 -14.34 -14.90 16.96
CA HIS A 3 -15.09 -14.34 15.84
C HIS A 3 -14.23 -14.41 14.57
N PRO A 4 -14.79 -14.82 13.42
CA PRO A 4 -14.01 -14.94 12.19
C PRO A 4 -13.47 -13.57 11.78
N PRO A 5 -12.18 -13.41 11.46
CA PRO A 5 -11.68 -12.16 10.93
C PRO A 5 -12.29 -11.89 9.54
N GLY A 6 -12.37 -10.62 9.16
CA GLY A 6 -12.52 -10.25 7.76
C GLY A 6 -11.16 -10.06 7.10
N TRP A 7 -11.18 -9.86 5.79
CA TRP A 7 -9.98 -9.71 4.98
C TRP A 7 -9.99 -8.34 4.32
N LEU A 8 -8.89 -7.61 4.45
CA LEU A 8 -8.56 -6.50 3.58
C LEU A 8 -7.67 -7.05 2.47
N GLU A 9 -8.01 -6.74 1.23
CA GLU A 9 -7.15 -6.97 0.08
C GLU A 9 -7.14 -5.74 -0.81
N GLY A 10 -6.17 -5.65 -1.71
CA GLY A 10 -6.07 -4.49 -2.57
C GLY A 10 -4.81 -4.47 -3.41
N HIS A 11 -4.77 -3.50 -4.31
CA HIS A 11 -3.61 -3.24 -5.13
C HIS A 11 -3.01 -1.87 -4.79
N LEU A 12 -1.76 -1.87 -4.37
CA LEU A 12 -0.92 -0.69 -4.20
C LEU A 12 -0.23 -0.39 -5.53
N GLN A 13 -0.50 0.77 -6.10
CA GLN A 13 0.15 1.27 -7.30
C GLN A 13 1.05 2.45 -6.93
N ILE A 14 2.36 2.30 -7.15
CA ILE A 14 3.33 3.40 -6.99
C ILE A 14 3.54 4.06 -8.35
N ILE A 15 3.12 5.31 -8.47
CA ILE A 15 3.31 6.16 -9.65
C ILE A 15 4.57 7.00 -9.38
N ALA A 16 5.72 6.46 -9.78
CA ALA A 16 6.94 7.24 -9.86
C ALA A 16 7.01 7.90 -11.26
N LEU A 17 7.21 9.22 -11.30
CA LEU A 17 7.75 9.85 -12.50
C LEU A 17 9.19 9.37 -12.64
N SER A 18 9.37 8.27 -13.36
CA SER A 18 10.70 7.85 -13.78
C SER A 18 11.30 9.02 -14.55
N GLU A 19 12.46 9.51 -14.11
CA GLU A 19 13.36 10.23 -14.99
C GLU A 19 13.56 9.34 -16.21
N VAL A 20 13.03 9.80 -17.33
CA VAL A 20 13.28 9.18 -18.61
C VAL A 20 14.74 9.48 -18.96
N GLU A 21 15.50 8.40 -19.15
CA GLU A 21 16.78 8.30 -19.87
C GLU A 21 18.09 8.71 -19.15
N LEU A 22 18.80 7.70 -18.63
CA LEU A 22 20.19 7.42 -19.03
C LEU A 22 20.38 5.90 -19.17
N ALA A 23 19.74 5.31 -20.18
CA ALA A 23 20.18 4.03 -20.74
C ALA A 23 20.94 4.35 -22.03
N ASP A 24 22.22 4.68 -21.89
CA ASP A 24 23.22 4.32 -22.90
C ASP A 24 23.06 2.82 -23.21
N GLU A 25 23.24 2.44 -24.48
CA GLU A 25 22.93 1.12 -25.07
C GLU A 25 23.62 -0.08 -24.39
N ASN A 26 23.19 -0.42 -23.18
CA ASN A 26 23.49 -1.65 -22.45
C ASN A 26 22.46 -1.84 -21.34
N SER A 27 21.18 -1.91 -21.71
CA SER A 27 20.09 -2.14 -20.77
C SER A 27 20.17 -3.59 -20.25
N PRO A 28 20.18 -3.85 -18.93
CA PRO A 28 19.21 -4.81 -18.46
C PRO A 28 17.86 -4.08 -18.55
N ALA A 29 16.89 -4.72 -19.20
CA ALA A 29 15.49 -4.35 -19.04
C ALA A 29 15.25 -4.04 -17.56
N VAL A 30 14.43 -3.03 -17.26
CA VAL A 30 13.84 -2.85 -15.93
C VAL A 30 13.07 -4.13 -15.59
N THR A 31 13.80 -5.13 -15.12
CA THR A 31 13.27 -6.37 -14.66
C THR A 31 12.54 -6.02 -13.37
N PRO A 32 11.32 -6.55 -13.13
CA PRO A 32 10.50 -6.19 -11.98
C PRO A 32 11.13 -6.61 -10.63
N GLU A 33 12.42 -6.92 -10.55
CA GLU A 33 13.14 -7.50 -9.41
C GLU A 33 13.45 -6.43 -8.34
N THR A 34 13.41 -5.15 -8.72
CA THR A 34 13.52 -3.99 -7.82
C THR A 34 12.17 -3.54 -7.24
N ASP A 35 11.04 -4.11 -7.68
CA ASP A 35 9.69 -3.62 -7.33
C ASP A 35 9.29 -3.94 -5.88
N THR A 36 9.77 -5.05 -5.31
CA THR A 36 9.52 -5.38 -3.89
C THR A 36 10.16 -4.36 -2.94
N GLN A 37 11.33 -3.81 -3.31
CA GLN A 37 12.02 -2.80 -2.51
C GLN A 37 11.20 -1.50 -2.49
N ALA A 38 10.61 -1.12 -3.63
CA ALA A 38 9.76 0.07 -3.74
C ALA A 38 8.53 -0.03 -2.84
N TYR A 39 7.77 -1.15 -2.88
CA TYR A 39 6.62 -1.32 -1.97
C TYR A 39 7.01 -1.45 -0.50
N ALA A 40 8.19 -2.01 -0.21
CA ALA A 40 8.73 -2.05 1.15
C ALA A 40 9.11 -0.65 1.68
N GLU A 41 9.43 0.31 0.81
CA GLU A 41 9.63 1.71 1.18
C GLU A 41 8.32 2.46 1.49
N TYR A 42 7.19 1.98 0.97
CA TYR A 42 5.86 2.54 1.19
C TYR A 42 4.93 1.53 1.88
N PRO A 43 5.24 1.10 3.12
CA PRO A 43 4.38 0.15 3.82
C PRO A 43 3.03 0.81 4.11
N LEU A 44 1.97 0.06 3.86
CA LEU A 44 0.61 0.48 4.18
C LEU A 44 0.36 0.31 5.66
N ILE A 45 -0.32 1.28 6.25
CA ILE A 45 -0.76 1.27 7.63
C ILE A 45 -2.27 1.29 7.67
N ILE A 46 -2.82 0.41 8.48
CA ILE A 46 -4.24 0.37 8.80
C ILE A 46 -4.41 1.15 10.09
N LEU A 47 -5.06 2.29 9.98
CA LEU A 47 -5.39 3.16 11.10
C LEU A 47 -6.80 2.82 11.61
N SER A 48 -7.04 3.12 12.89
CA SER A 48 -8.39 3.13 13.47
C SER A 48 -9.31 4.09 12.70
N SER A 49 -10.64 3.96 12.82
CA SER A 49 -11.63 4.87 12.21
C SER A 49 -11.34 6.37 12.39
N ASP A 50 -10.74 6.75 13.52
CA ASP A 50 -10.34 8.13 13.83
C ASP A 50 -9.01 8.58 13.19
N GLY A 51 -8.32 7.70 12.46
CA GLY A 51 -7.03 7.98 11.80
C GLY A 51 -5.84 8.23 12.73
N LYS A 52 -6.03 8.18 14.06
CA LYS A 52 -4.99 8.53 15.04
C LYS A 52 -4.11 7.36 15.50
N LYS A 53 -4.56 6.12 15.36
CA LYS A 53 -3.85 4.94 15.88
C LYS A 53 -3.61 3.90 14.79
N GLU A 54 -2.36 3.46 14.67
CA GLU A 54 -1.99 2.28 13.87
C GLU A 54 -2.54 1.02 14.54
N VAL A 55 -3.42 0.32 13.82
CA VAL A 55 -4.00 -0.97 14.20
C VAL A 55 -3.14 -2.10 13.65
N ALA A 56 -2.68 -1.96 12.41
CA ALA A 56 -1.84 -2.94 11.75
C ALA A 56 -1.00 -2.28 10.65
N ARG A 57 0.02 -2.99 10.20
CA ARG A 57 0.89 -2.61 9.08
C ARG A 57 0.93 -3.76 8.09
N VAL A 58 0.76 -3.44 6.81
CA VAL A 58 0.82 -4.41 5.71
C VAL A 58 1.77 -3.90 4.65
N THR A 59 2.66 -4.76 4.18
CA THR A 59 3.53 -4.47 3.06
C THR A 59 2.94 -5.13 1.84
N ALA A 60 2.88 -4.41 0.71
CA ALA A 60 2.48 -5.02 -0.54
C ALA A 60 3.60 -5.92 -1.09
N ASP A 61 3.19 -7.00 -1.73
CA ASP A 61 4.08 -7.89 -2.45
C ASP A 61 4.65 -7.20 -3.71
N ARG A 62 5.59 -7.88 -4.38
CA ARG A 62 6.21 -7.44 -5.64
C ARG A 62 5.22 -7.02 -6.74
N ASN A 63 3.98 -7.46 -6.67
CA ASN A 63 2.96 -7.12 -7.66
C ASN A 63 2.04 -6.00 -7.15
N GLY A 64 2.40 -5.28 -6.09
CA GLY A 64 1.53 -4.29 -5.45
C GLY A 64 0.33 -4.91 -4.70
N ASN A 65 0.11 -6.22 -4.77
CA ASN A 65 -0.99 -6.86 -4.05
C ASN A 65 -0.67 -6.90 -2.56
N TYR A 66 -1.67 -6.64 -1.74
CA TYR A 66 -1.54 -6.78 -0.29
C TYR A 66 -2.80 -7.42 0.28
N ARG A 67 -2.63 -8.15 1.40
CA ARG A 67 -3.71 -8.80 2.11
C ARG A 67 -3.46 -8.80 3.61
N ALA A 68 -4.46 -8.40 4.39
CA ALA A 68 -4.40 -8.39 5.84
C ALA A 68 -5.68 -8.97 6.44
N ALA A 69 -5.54 -9.78 7.50
CA ALA A 69 -6.67 -10.24 8.30
C ALA A 69 -6.94 -9.22 9.41
N LEU A 70 -8.13 -8.66 9.45
CA LEU A 70 -8.53 -7.66 10.44
C LEU A 70 -9.84 -8.08 11.10
N PRO A 71 -10.04 -7.76 12.39
CA PRO A 71 -11.36 -7.86 12.97
C PRO A 71 -12.31 -6.90 12.23
N PRO A 72 -13.61 -7.21 12.16
CA PRO A 72 -14.55 -6.31 11.53
C PRO A 72 -14.75 -5.04 12.36
N GLY A 73 -14.93 -3.95 11.62
CA GLY A 73 -14.93 -2.60 12.15
C GLY A 73 -14.51 -1.61 11.08
N ASP A 74 -14.55 -0.34 11.46
CA ASP A 74 -14.18 0.78 10.59
C ASP A 74 -12.69 1.12 10.73
N TYR A 75 -12.03 1.22 9.58
CA TYR A 75 -10.60 1.46 9.47
C TYR A 75 -10.30 2.48 8.38
N VAL A 76 -9.07 3.00 8.40
CA VAL A 76 -8.56 3.89 7.37
C VAL A 76 -7.24 3.32 6.87
N LEU A 77 -7.15 3.07 5.56
CA LEU A 77 -5.92 2.67 4.93
C LEU A 77 -5.12 3.92 4.58
N ASP A 78 -3.87 3.97 5.01
CA ASP A 78 -2.94 5.04 4.70
C ASP A 78 -1.55 4.47 4.40
N VAL A 79 -0.64 5.30 3.89
CA VAL A 79 0.76 4.96 3.62
C VAL A 79 1.62 5.56 4.72
N HIS A 80 2.50 4.75 5.29
CA HIS A 80 3.43 5.20 6.30
C HIS A 80 4.41 6.24 5.74
N ASP A 81 4.72 7.27 6.53
CA ASP A 81 5.78 8.24 6.26
C ASP A 81 5.66 8.99 4.91
N ARG A 82 4.45 9.03 4.30
CA ARG A 82 4.22 9.64 2.99
C ARG A 82 4.73 11.09 2.90
N ALA A 83 4.63 11.85 4.00
CA ALA A 83 5.08 13.24 4.05
C ALA A 83 6.61 13.40 3.99
N ARG A 84 7.39 12.50 4.60
CA ARG A 84 8.86 12.55 4.56
C ARG A 84 9.40 12.01 3.24
N LYS A 85 8.71 11.03 2.65
CA LYS A 85 9.08 10.41 1.38
C LYS A 85 8.58 11.17 0.15
N HIS A 86 8.03 12.38 0.32
CA HIS A 86 7.38 13.16 -0.75
C HIS A 86 6.29 12.39 -1.52
N ALA A 87 5.76 11.32 -0.92
CA ALA A 87 4.73 10.50 -1.49
C ALA A 87 3.35 11.10 -1.20
N ARG A 88 2.55 11.19 -2.25
CA ARG A 88 1.16 11.61 -2.22
C ARG A 88 0.29 10.37 -2.31
N ALA A 89 -0.21 9.96 -1.16
CA ALA A 89 -1.20 8.91 -1.05
C ALA A 89 -2.46 9.47 -0.39
N LYS A 90 -3.63 9.02 -0.83
CA LYS A 90 -4.92 9.45 -0.25
C LYS A 90 -5.40 8.41 0.75
N PRO A 91 -5.60 8.77 2.03
CA PRO A 91 -6.19 7.83 2.98
C PRO A 91 -7.57 7.39 2.51
N LYS A 92 -7.82 6.08 2.50
CA LYS A 92 -9.09 5.49 2.08
C LYS A 92 -9.78 4.83 3.28
N PRO A 93 -10.95 5.35 3.73
CA PRO A 93 -11.73 4.68 4.76
C PRO A 93 -12.36 3.40 4.20
N PHE A 94 -12.36 2.33 4.99
CA PHE A 94 -12.97 1.06 4.64
C PHE A 94 -13.54 0.37 5.90
N ALA A 95 -14.58 -0.44 5.71
CA ALA A 95 -15.20 -1.19 6.79
C ALA A 95 -15.02 -2.68 6.54
N ILE A 96 -14.37 -3.38 7.48
CA ILE A 96 -14.20 -4.83 7.41
C ILE A 96 -15.46 -5.50 7.94
N VAL A 97 -15.97 -6.48 7.17
CA VAL A 97 -17.14 -7.27 7.52
C VAL A 97 -16.71 -8.70 7.83
N TYR A 98 -17.43 -9.34 8.76
CA TYR A 98 -17.21 -10.73 9.15
C TYR A 98 -17.14 -11.66 7.93
N ASN A 99 -16.03 -12.41 7.82
CA ASN A 99 -15.85 -13.44 6.80
C ASN A 99 -16.03 -12.92 5.35
N GLN A 100 -15.75 -11.63 5.13
CA GLN A 100 -15.74 -11.00 3.80
C GLN A 100 -14.35 -10.44 3.48
N SER A 101 -14.05 -10.37 2.18
CA SER A 101 -12.91 -9.62 1.65
C SER A 101 -13.36 -8.24 1.17
N VAL A 102 -12.68 -7.20 1.63
CA VAL A 102 -12.87 -5.83 1.19
C VAL A 102 -11.70 -5.46 0.30
N ARG A 103 -11.96 -5.06 -0.94
CA ARG A 103 -10.93 -4.58 -1.85
C ARG A 103 -10.77 -3.07 -1.72
N VAL A 104 -9.55 -2.62 -1.44
CA VAL A 104 -9.18 -1.21 -1.41
C VAL A 104 -7.96 -1.02 -2.29
N ASP A 105 -8.05 -0.30 -3.40
CA ASP A 105 -6.86 0.00 -4.18
C ASP A 105 -6.20 1.27 -3.63
N MET A 106 -4.87 1.35 -3.62
CA MET A 106 -4.13 2.48 -3.07
C MET A 106 -3.14 3.01 -4.10
N ASP A 107 -3.16 4.32 -4.32
CA ASP A 107 -2.34 4.98 -5.32
C ASP A 107 -1.35 5.90 -4.62
N VAL A 108 -0.06 5.72 -4.88
CA VAL A 108 1.03 6.47 -4.27
C VAL A 108 1.80 7.18 -5.36
N ASP A 109 1.62 8.49 -5.46
CA ASP A 109 2.39 9.33 -6.35
C ASP A 109 3.68 9.76 -5.64
N THR A 110 4.84 9.29 -6.10
CA THR A 110 6.14 9.58 -5.46
C THR A 110 6.87 10.76 -6.11
N GLY A 111 6.27 11.37 -7.13
CA GLY A 111 6.66 12.64 -7.76
C GLY A 111 8.09 13.10 -7.50
N VAL A 112 9.07 12.43 -8.09
CA VAL A 112 10.48 12.84 -7.98
C VAL A 112 10.67 14.14 -8.75
N ARG A 113 11.34 15.10 -8.11
CA ARG A 113 11.73 16.43 -8.62
C ARG A 113 13.23 16.56 -8.49
#